data_AF-A0A2I0V1H9-F1
#
_entry.id   AF-A0A2I0V1H9-F1
#
_cell.length_a   1.000
_cell.length_b   1.000
_cell.length_c   1.000
_cell.angle_alpha   90.00
_cell.angle_beta   90.00
_cell.angle_gamma   90.00
#
_symmetry.space_group_name_H-M   'P 1'
#
loop_
_entity.id
_entity.type
_entity.pdbx_description
1 polymer ?
#
loop_
_entity_poly.entity_id
_entity_poly.type
_entity_poly.pdbx_seq_one_letter_code
_entity_poly.pdbx_strand_id
1 'polypeptide(L)'
;MYTSCPKCNQKVSKKTVAKYGECNECQGKRRLNKYLTDSAYRLSKTKSEFTSDILIDFISFIEKSPWKYAQLNRMVIDFLKILQGYEGDIPLLESKLVDDYLSKSAIKSPSTIYTIKVFLYSKSLIIFDEESYEDSFYPVDIRPERRLTEQVTQYFFSENRCHDCGVNLREKAQHNFCYECIAYRTIHHRTTFEYLNTMLSNESVKGLYVNFIHYLYSLNRTVQTCAAILGNTEKFFVFLQGYIPDGLQMHPFIFKEQEQTHEYELIHGRKYINILLSDDWLLDFKKEFSSDNSSKEIFLVFLESEGLLKQSPIDAKSKTVHKIRQLENSFQQPILKMIEFESQKIENSRRKNASSTKTWATVDIFIDEVRAFYYWLMKNYTVSSWAEITEDMINKYLLDMDFLSSQIRKRTLFNFFTFMKKHGFIFVVPIEQFVARDSMVEIEPLTLQQHKAIFKAIEFGEEDLVVERFLSSLVYFHGLKSSEIKVLELENLLLDEKCIYINGRPPAYLSDSDLRLLKKVLISRKEMLGRKKSNKLFPAFKSLKDTSISNVSICKKVKQVTGYSPKRLRIAAFQYCASKFGSQYLHESFGLSLTQSARYARIGEDLLEAIVQSDINKNHNS
;
A
#
# COMPACT_ATOMS: atom_id res chain seq x y z
N MET A 1 21.45 35.05 -49.15
CA MET A 1 22.12 34.17 -50.14
C MET A 1 22.98 33.13 -49.43
N TYR A 2 22.80 31.85 -49.78
CA TYR A 2 23.61 30.74 -49.28
C TYR A 2 24.66 30.32 -50.34
N THR A 3 25.72 29.64 -49.92
CA THR A 3 26.79 29.05 -50.74
C THR A 3 27.23 27.72 -50.10
N SER A 4 28.08 26.95 -50.77
CA SER A 4 28.72 25.76 -50.19
C SER A 4 29.99 26.14 -49.42
N CYS A 5 30.23 25.47 -48.29
CA CYS A 5 31.46 25.63 -47.52
C CYS A 5 32.64 25.06 -48.32
N PRO A 6 33.75 25.80 -48.51
CA PRO A 6 34.88 25.31 -49.30
C PRO A 6 35.63 24.13 -48.65
N LYS A 7 35.38 23.82 -47.37
CA LYS A 7 36.05 22.71 -46.65
C LYS A 7 35.22 21.43 -46.51
N CYS A 8 33.90 21.55 -46.41
CA CYS A 8 33.03 20.39 -46.16
C CYS A 8 31.80 20.34 -47.09
N ASN A 9 31.72 21.25 -48.06
CA ASN A 9 30.63 21.40 -49.03
C ASN A 9 29.22 21.60 -48.44
N GLN A 10 29.07 21.75 -47.11
CA GLN A 10 27.76 22.01 -46.50
C GLN A 10 27.24 23.41 -46.84
N LYS A 11 25.91 23.53 -46.95
CA LYS A 11 25.21 24.79 -47.20
C LYS A 11 25.43 25.77 -46.05
N VAL A 12 25.93 26.96 -46.35
CA VAL A 12 26.30 28.00 -45.38
C VAL A 12 25.98 29.39 -45.93
N SER A 13 25.85 30.39 -45.07
CA SER A 13 25.61 31.77 -45.53
C SER A 13 26.84 32.32 -46.28
N LYS A 14 26.63 33.08 -47.37
CA LYS A 14 27.73 33.77 -48.07
C LYS A 14 28.54 34.68 -47.13
N LYS A 15 27.88 35.34 -46.17
CA LYS A 15 28.52 36.22 -45.18
C LYS A 15 29.50 35.47 -44.27
N THR A 16 29.14 34.26 -43.82
CA THR A 16 30.00 33.44 -42.94
C THR A 16 31.28 33.02 -43.66
N VAL A 17 31.16 32.56 -44.91
CA VAL A 17 32.32 32.16 -45.71
C VAL A 17 33.19 33.37 -46.07
N ALA A 18 32.59 34.51 -46.42
CA ALA A 18 33.34 35.74 -46.67
C ALA A 18 34.13 36.21 -45.45
N LYS A 19 33.58 36.07 -44.23
CA LYS A 19 34.23 36.53 -43.00
C LYS A 19 35.29 35.56 -42.45
N TYR A 20 35.03 34.25 -42.50
CA TYR A 20 35.86 33.25 -41.80
C TYR A 20 36.51 32.22 -42.73
N GLY A 21 36.20 32.24 -44.03
CA GLY A 21 36.72 31.30 -45.02
C GLY A 21 36.13 29.89 -44.95
N GLU A 22 35.31 29.57 -43.95
CA GLU A 22 34.73 28.24 -43.74
C GLU A 22 33.38 28.32 -43.01
N CYS A 23 32.66 27.20 -42.86
CA CYS A 23 31.43 27.16 -42.08
C CYS A 23 31.71 27.02 -40.57
N ASN A 24 30.69 27.30 -39.76
CA ASN A 24 30.79 27.21 -38.30
C ASN A 24 31.16 25.80 -37.81
N GLU A 25 30.79 24.74 -38.53
CA GLU A 25 31.14 23.36 -38.18
C GLU A 25 32.63 23.08 -38.35
N CYS A 26 33.20 23.44 -39.51
CA CYS A 26 34.63 23.32 -39.76
C CYS A 26 35.44 24.17 -38.77
N GLN A 27 34.93 25.37 -38.45
CA GLN A 27 35.55 26.26 -37.48
C GLN A 27 35.53 25.69 -36.07
N GLY A 28 34.38 25.15 -35.64
CA GLY A 28 34.23 24.47 -34.35
C GLY A 28 35.19 23.29 -34.24
N LYS A 29 35.22 22.41 -35.25
CA LYS A 29 36.11 21.24 -35.29
C LYS A 29 37.59 21.64 -35.22
N ARG A 30 38.00 22.64 -36.02
CA ARG A 30 39.37 23.15 -36.02
C ARG A 30 39.77 23.71 -34.65
N ARG A 31 38.87 24.43 -33.98
CA ARG A 31 39.14 25.02 -32.65
C ARG A 31 39.23 23.96 -31.56
N LEU A 32 38.33 22.98 -31.54
CA LEU A 32 38.40 21.85 -30.60
C LEU A 32 39.70 21.06 -30.78
N ASN A 33 40.06 20.71 -32.02
CA ASN A 33 41.34 20.07 -32.30
C ASN A 33 42.52 20.92 -31.82
N LYS A 34 42.46 22.25 -31.99
CA LYS A 34 43.51 23.14 -31.50
C LYS A 34 43.61 23.12 -29.97
N TYR A 35 42.49 23.07 -29.25
CA TYR A 35 42.51 22.88 -27.79
C TYR A 35 43.14 21.54 -27.40
N LEU A 36 42.93 20.45 -28.16
CA LEU A 36 43.51 19.15 -27.86
C LEU A 36 45.01 19.06 -28.20
N THR A 37 45.43 19.58 -29.36
CA THR A 37 46.79 19.31 -29.90
C THR A 37 47.81 20.42 -29.67
N ASP A 38 47.40 21.67 -29.43
CA ASP A 38 48.30 22.83 -29.28
C ASP A 38 48.31 23.31 -27.82
N SER A 39 49.29 22.83 -27.05
CA SER A 39 49.43 23.14 -25.61
C SER A 39 49.63 24.63 -25.34
N ALA A 40 50.42 25.32 -26.18
CA ALA A 40 50.68 26.75 -26.05
C ALA A 40 49.39 27.56 -26.27
N TYR A 41 48.60 27.22 -27.28
CA TYR A 41 47.29 27.84 -27.49
C TYR A 41 46.33 27.56 -26.33
N ARG A 42 46.25 26.32 -25.86
CA ARG A 42 45.37 25.95 -24.75
C ARG A 42 45.72 26.71 -23.47
N LEU A 43 46.99 26.72 -23.06
CA LEU A 43 47.47 27.46 -21.90
C LEU A 43 47.22 28.96 -22.03
N SER A 44 47.37 29.54 -23.23
CA SER A 44 47.04 30.96 -23.47
C SER A 44 45.56 31.31 -23.22
N LYS A 45 44.67 30.30 -23.24
CA LYS A 45 43.24 30.45 -22.98
C LYS A 45 42.85 30.06 -21.57
N THR A 46 43.44 29.01 -21.00
CA THR A 46 43.09 28.52 -19.66
C THR A 46 43.80 29.26 -18.54
N LYS A 47 44.95 29.89 -18.83
CA LYS A 47 45.84 30.59 -17.87
C LYS A 47 46.52 29.71 -16.82
N SER A 48 46.02 28.49 -16.56
CA SER A 48 46.71 27.48 -15.76
C SER A 48 46.70 26.09 -16.42
N GLU A 49 47.58 25.23 -15.91
CA GLU A 49 47.72 23.82 -16.30
C GLU A 49 46.53 22.99 -15.79
N PHE A 50 46.10 23.22 -14.54
CA PHE A 50 44.92 22.58 -13.97
C PHE A 50 43.65 22.80 -14.81
N THR A 51 43.34 24.04 -15.17
CA THR A 51 42.18 24.38 -16.02
C THR A 51 42.36 23.85 -17.45
N SER A 52 43.61 23.75 -17.93
CA SER A 52 43.96 23.13 -19.22
C SER A 52 43.60 21.64 -19.24
N ASP A 53 43.94 20.89 -18.20
CA ASP A 53 43.69 19.44 -18.15
C ASP A 53 42.19 19.14 -18.02
N ILE A 54 41.48 19.90 -17.17
CA ILE A 54 40.02 19.80 -17.05
C ILE A 54 39.33 20.12 -18.38
N LEU A 55 39.85 21.07 -19.16
CA LEU A 55 39.31 21.39 -20.47
C LEU A 55 39.43 20.22 -21.44
N ILE A 56 40.58 19.53 -21.47
CA ILE A 56 40.79 18.35 -22.31
C ILE A 56 39.75 17.28 -21.95
N ASP A 57 39.63 16.98 -20.66
CA ASP A 57 38.67 16.00 -20.15
C ASP A 57 37.23 16.37 -20.52
N PHE A 58 36.87 17.66 -20.43
CA PHE A 58 35.55 18.14 -20.81
C PHE A 58 35.29 17.98 -22.30
N ILE A 59 36.28 18.32 -23.16
CA ILE A 59 36.18 18.12 -24.61
C ILE A 59 35.97 16.64 -24.92
N SER A 60 36.79 15.75 -24.35
CA SER A 60 36.67 14.30 -24.55
C SER A 60 35.33 13.74 -24.03
N PHE A 61 34.74 14.34 -23.00
CA PHE A 61 33.41 13.98 -22.52
C PHE A 61 32.31 14.39 -23.50
N ILE A 62 32.26 15.65 -23.93
CA ILE A 62 31.19 16.15 -24.82
C ILE A 62 31.31 15.65 -26.26
N GLU A 63 32.50 15.23 -26.71
CA GLU A 63 32.70 14.60 -28.02
C GLU A 63 31.95 13.27 -28.17
N LYS A 64 31.55 12.63 -27.06
CA LYS A 64 30.69 11.43 -27.07
C LYS A 64 29.23 11.74 -27.39
N SER A 65 28.82 13.01 -27.39
CA SER A 65 27.45 13.44 -27.65
C SER A 65 27.13 13.45 -29.16
N PRO A 66 25.84 13.42 -29.56
CA PRO A 66 25.44 13.53 -30.96
C PRO A 66 25.47 14.97 -31.49
N TRP A 67 26.01 15.94 -30.74
CA TRP A 67 25.98 17.35 -31.11
C TRP A 67 27.00 17.71 -32.19
N LYS A 68 26.69 18.76 -32.95
CA LYS A 68 27.59 19.23 -33.99
C LYS A 68 28.77 20.00 -33.41
N TYR A 69 29.90 20.01 -34.11
CA TYR A 69 31.15 20.65 -33.66
C TYR A 69 31.00 22.14 -33.33
N ALA A 70 30.11 22.86 -34.04
CA ALA A 70 29.82 24.26 -33.71
C ALA A 70 29.19 24.41 -32.32
N GLN A 71 28.30 23.47 -31.93
CA GLN A 71 27.65 23.44 -30.61
C GLN A 71 28.66 23.03 -29.54
N LEU A 72 29.46 21.99 -29.78
CA LEU A 72 30.53 21.54 -28.87
C LEU A 72 31.52 22.67 -28.58
N ASN A 73 32.04 23.34 -29.61
CA ASN A 73 32.94 24.48 -29.43
C ASN A 73 32.28 25.64 -28.65
N ARG A 74 30.96 25.83 -28.78
CA ARG A 74 30.24 26.83 -27.98
C ARG A 74 30.22 26.45 -26.51
N MET A 75 29.89 25.19 -26.19
CA MET A 75 29.90 24.69 -24.82
C MET A 75 31.29 24.81 -24.18
N VAL A 76 32.35 24.53 -24.93
CA VAL A 76 33.74 24.69 -24.47
C VAL A 76 34.08 26.15 -24.15
N ILE A 77 33.60 27.10 -24.97
CA ILE A 77 33.78 28.53 -24.71
C ILE A 77 33.03 28.95 -23.43
N ASP A 78 31.80 28.49 -23.26
CA ASP A 78 31.00 28.83 -22.08
C ASP A 78 31.59 28.17 -20.82
N PHE A 79 32.06 26.92 -20.92
CA PHE A 79 32.78 26.21 -19.86
C PHE A 79 34.07 26.95 -19.44
N LEU A 80 34.88 27.41 -20.41
CA LEU A 80 36.09 28.18 -20.12
C LEU A 80 35.77 29.49 -19.40
N LYS A 81 34.73 30.22 -19.83
CA LYS A 81 34.33 31.47 -19.17
C LYS A 81 33.88 31.25 -17.74
N ILE A 82 33.22 30.13 -17.48
CA ILE A 82 32.82 29.75 -16.13
C ILE A 82 34.08 29.45 -15.31
N LEU A 83 34.95 28.54 -15.78
CA LEU A 83 36.16 28.13 -15.04
C LEU A 83 37.20 29.23 -14.82
N GLN A 84 37.28 30.23 -15.72
CA GLN A 84 38.12 31.41 -15.57
C GLN A 84 37.63 32.26 -14.38
N GLY A 85 38.09 31.91 -13.18
CA GLY A 85 37.72 32.56 -11.92
C GLY A 85 37.72 31.64 -10.70
N TYR A 86 37.94 30.33 -10.87
CA TYR A 86 37.76 29.33 -9.81
C TYR A 86 39.02 28.59 -9.38
N GLU A 87 40.19 29.04 -9.80
CA GLU A 87 41.46 28.50 -9.31
C GLU A 87 41.63 28.83 -7.82
N GLY A 88 41.28 27.86 -6.95
CA GLY A 88 41.33 27.98 -5.48
C GLY A 88 39.98 27.86 -4.77
N ASP A 89 38.86 27.95 -5.50
CA ASP A 89 37.48 28.01 -4.97
C ASP A 89 36.70 26.70 -5.20
N ILE A 90 37.39 25.55 -5.21
CA ILE A 90 36.82 24.23 -5.53
C ILE A 90 36.61 23.44 -4.23
N PRO A 91 35.46 22.75 -4.07
CA PRO A 91 34.38 22.57 -5.04
C PRO A 91 33.43 23.78 -5.16
N LEU A 92 32.89 23.96 -6.36
CA LEU A 92 31.94 25.02 -6.69
C LEU A 92 30.57 24.77 -6.08
N LEU A 93 29.91 25.82 -5.58
CA LEU A 93 28.48 25.77 -5.28
C LEU A 93 27.66 25.85 -6.57
N GLU A 94 26.54 25.13 -6.62
CA GLU A 94 25.70 25.02 -7.81
C GLU A 94 25.09 26.36 -8.22
N SER A 95 24.51 27.09 -7.28
CA SER A 95 23.98 28.45 -7.43
C SER A 95 25.02 29.38 -8.06
N LYS A 96 26.23 29.43 -7.49
CA LYS A 96 27.34 30.25 -8.00
C LYS A 96 27.69 29.88 -9.45
N LEU A 97 27.73 28.58 -9.78
CA LEU A 97 27.96 28.10 -11.16
C LEU A 97 26.84 28.56 -12.11
N VAL A 98 25.58 28.45 -11.69
CA VAL A 98 24.41 28.83 -12.50
C VAL A 98 24.40 30.34 -12.75
N ASP A 99 24.63 31.16 -11.73
CA ASP A 99 24.67 32.62 -11.85
C ASP A 99 25.80 33.09 -12.78
N ASP A 100 26.98 32.47 -12.64
CA ASP A 100 28.10 32.72 -13.55
C ASP A 100 27.77 32.31 -14.99
N TYR A 101 27.11 31.18 -15.19
CA TYR A 101 26.67 30.77 -16.51
C TYR A 101 25.69 31.78 -17.11
N LEU A 102 24.68 32.19 -16.35
CA LEU A 102 23.64 33.10 -16.79
C LEU A 102 24.16 34.52 -17.05
N SER A 103 25.20 34.95 -16.35
CA SER A 103 25.84 36.26 -16.53
C SER A 103 26.90 36.28 -17.65
N LYS A 104 27.71 35.22 -17.80
CA LYS A 104 28.86 35.17 -18.72
C LYS A 104 28.55 34.52 -20.08
N SER A 105 27.55 33.62 -20.14
CA SER A 105 27.17 32.95 -21.38
C SER A 105 26.35 33.87 -22.29
N ALA A 106 26.65 33.85 -23.59
CA ALA A 106 25.84 34.58 -24.57
C ALA A 106 24.57 33.81 -24.98
N ILE A 107 24.50 32.51 -24.69
CA ILE A 107 23.36 31.65 -24.99
C ILE A 107 23.03 30.87 -23.71
N LYS A 108 21.89 31.17 -23.11
CA LYS A 108 21.43 30.56 -21.86
C LYS A 108 20.70 29.25 -22.16
N SER A 109 21.46 28.19 -22.37
CA SER A 109 20.96 26.86 -22.73
C SER A 109 20.89 25.96 -21.48
N PRO A 110 19.68 25.52 -21.06
CA PRO A 110 19.52 24.61 -19.92
C PRO A 110 20.31 23.30 -20.07
N SER A 111 20.34 22.73 -21.29
CA SER A 111 21.10 21.51 -21.56
C SER A 111 22.62 21.70 -21.44
N THR A 112 23.13 22.88 -21.82
CA THR A 112 24.55 23.20 -21.72
C THR A 112 25.00 23.28 -20.27
N ILE A 113 24.29 24.06 -19.44
CA ILE A 113 24.64 24.19 -18.02
C ILE A 113 24.49 22.85 -17.29
N TYR A 114 23.45 22.07 -17.57
CA TYR A 114 23.28 20.74 -16.99
C TYR A 114 24.44 19.78 -17.36
N THR A 115 24.89 19.80 -18.62
CA THR A 115 26.04 18.98 -19.05
C THR A 115 27.34 19.40 -18.34
N ILE A 116 27.54 20.71 -18.14
CA ILE A 116 28.67 21.23 -17.38
C ILE A 116 28.60 20.76 -15.93
N LYS A 117 27.43 20.89 -15.27
CA LYS A 117 27.20 20.39 -13.90
C LYS A 117 27.54 18.91 -13.77
N VAL A 118 27.02 18.08 -14.68
CA VAL A 118 27.27 16.63 -14.71
C VAL A 118 28.75 16.31 -14.83
N PHE A 119 29.47 16.99 -15.72
CA PHE A 119 30.90 16.78 -15.89
C PHE A 119 31.67 17.18 -14.63
N LEU A 120 31.41 18.37 -14.08
CA LEU A 120 32.07 18.85 -12.87
C LEU A 120 31.77 17.93 -11.68
N TYR A 121 30.55 17.39 -11.59
CA TYR A 121 30.16 16.44 -10.55
C TYR A 121 30.99 15.16 -10.62
N SER A 122 31.18 14.60 -11.82
CA SER A 122 32.02 13.41 -12.04
C SER A 122 33.50 13.61 -11.68
N LYS A 123 33.94 14.86 -11.56
CA LYS A 123 35.30 15.26 -11.19
C LYS A 123 35.39 15.76 -9.75
N SER A 124 34.30 15.69 -8.98
CA SER A 124 34.20 16.23 -7.62
C SER A 124 34.54 17.73 -7.53
N LEU A 125 34.25 18.49 -8.60
CA LEU A 125 34.55 19.92 -8.71
C LEU A 125 33.34 20.82 -8.40
N ILE A 126 32.17 20.23 -8.15
CA ILE A 126 30.93 20.92 -7.78
C ILE A 126 30.27 20.17 -6.62
N ILE A 127 29.71 20.92 -5.69
CA ILE A 127 28.72 20.47 -4.71
C ILE A 127 27.37 21.01 -5.18
N PHE A 128 26.39 20.11 -5.31
CA PHE A 128 25.01 20.51 -5.51
C PHE A 128 24.49 21.14 -4.22
N ASP A 129 23.79 22.27 -4.33
CA ASP A 129 23.35 23.03 -3.17
C ASP A 129 22.48 22.11 -2.27
N GLU A 130 22.80 22.07 -0.97
CA GLU A 130 22.08 21.24 0.00
C GLU A 130 20.67 21.75 0.30
N GLU A 131 20.35 22.98 -0.10
CA GLU A 131 19.07 23.60 0.17
C GLU A 131 18.59 24.37 -1.06
N SER A 132 17.62 23.79 -1.75
CA SER A 132 16.40 24.53 -2.06
C SER A 132 15.21 23.55 -2.06
N TYR A 133 14.83 23.11 -0.86
CA TYR A 133 13.46 22.61 -0.63
C TYR A 133 12.40 23.66 -1.03
N GLU A 134 12.83 24.90 -1.29
CA GLU A 134 11.98 25.98 -1.81
C GLU A 134 11.23 25.60 -3.08
N ASP A 135 11.80 24.78 -3.96
CA ASP A 135 11.13 24.47 -5.21
C ASP A 135 10.17 23.30 -5.08
N SER A 136 10.47 22.25 -4.29
CA SER A 136 9.65 21.04 -4.17
C SER A 136 9.25 20.71 -2.74
N PHE A 137 7.95 20.53 -2.50
CA PHE A 137 7.40 20.07 -1.22
C PHE A 137 7.31 18.54 -1.11
N TYR A 138 8.09 17.79 -1.89
CA TYR A 138 8.21 16.34 -1.67
C TYR A 138 9.12 16.06 -0.47
N PRO A 139 8.80 15.10 0.43
CA PRO A 139 9.51 14.96 1.71
C PRO A 139 10.98 14.47 1.63
N VAL A 140 11.52 14.23 0.44
CA VAL A 140 12.92 13.84 0.21
C VAL A 140 13.41 14.46 -1.10
N ASP A 141 14.71 14.72 -1.17
CA ASP A 141 15.34 15.21 -2.39
C ASP A 141 15.28 14.14 -3.51
N ILE A 142 14.44 14.43 -4.50
CA ILE A 142 14.20 13.59 -5.68
C ILE A 142 14.72 14.26 -6.97
N ARG A 143 15.64 15.22 -6.85
CA ARG A 143 16.25 15.87 -8.00
C ARG A 143 17.08 14.88 -8.84
N PRO A 144 17.14 15.03 -10.18
CA PRO A 144 17.99 14.23 -11.06
C PRO A 144 19.45 14.11 -10.62
N GLU A 145 20.01 15.21 -10.11
CA GLU A 145 21.39 15.37 -9.68
C GLU A 145 21.76 14.38 -8.57
N ARG A 146 20.81 14.07 -7.66
CA ARG A 146 21.00 13.09 -6.58
C ARG A 146 21.10 11.64 -7.04
N ARG A 147 20.75 11.36 -8.30
CA ARG A 147 20.80 10.01 -8.89
C ARG A 147 22.02 9.79 -9.77
N LEU A 148 22.81 10.84 -10.01
CA LEU A 148 24.06 10.72 -10.73
C LEU A 148 25.02 9.83 -9.94
N THR A 149 25.82 9.05 -10.66
CA THR A 149 26.92 8.27 -10.08
C THR A 149 28.25 8.85 -10.55
N GLU A 150 29.34 8.54 -9.86
CA GLU A 150 30.69 9.00 -10.23
C GLU A 150 31.06 8.64 -11.68
N GLN A 151 30.50 7.55 -12.21
CA GLN A 151 30.73 7.08 -13.58
C GLN A 151 29.84 7.75 -14.63
N VAL A 152 29.15 8.86 -14.30
CA VAL A 152 28.21 9.53 -15.21
C VAL A 152 28.80 9.86 -16.58
N THR A 153 30.08 10.21 -16.66
CA THR A 153 30.76 10.50 -17.94
C THR A 153 30.91 9.28 -18.87
N GLN A 154 30.68 8.07 -18.37
CA GLN A 154 30.67 6.84 -19.16
C GLN A 154 29.32 6.54 -19.80
N TYR A 155 28.22 7.05 -19.23
CA TYR A 155 26.86 6.69 -19.68
C TYR A 155 25.97 7.87 -20.06
N PHE A 156 26.34 9.11 -19.75
CA PHE A 156 25.48 10.28 -19.95
C PHE A 156 25.03 10.50 -21.40
N PHE A 157 25.83 10.06 -22.38
CA PHE A 157 25.51 10.11 -23.81
C PHE A 157 25.24 8.72 -24.41
N SER A 158 25.12 7.68 -23.58
CA SER A 158 24.86 6.32 -24.05
C SER A 158 23.39 6.14 -24.44
N GLU A 159 23.14 5.54 -25.60
CA GLU A 159 21.76 5.21 -26.04
C GLU A 159 21.11 4.07 -25.23
N ASN A 160 21.91 3.27 -24.53
CA ASN A 160 21.44 2.05 -23.85
C ASN A 160 21.48 2.15 -22.32
N ARG A 161 21.80 3.32 -21.76
CA ARG A 161 21.88 3.52 -20.31
C ARG A 161 21.08 4.76 -19.90
N CYS A 162 20.53 4.72 -18.69
CA CYS A 162 19.80 5.85 -18.14
C CYS A 162 20.75 7.04 -17.87
N HIS A 163 20.39 8.23 -18.35
CA HIS A 163 21.19 9.45 -18.14
C HIS A 163 21.27 9.92 -16.68
N ASP A 164 20.30 9.56 -15.84
CA ASP A 164 20.31 9.90 -14.41
C ASP A 164 21.13 8.85 -13.65
N CYS A 165 20.69 7.58 -13.63
CA CYS A 165 21.26 6.55 -12.76
C CYS A 165 22.23 5.55 -13.42
N GLY A 166 22.43 5.59 -14.73
CA GLY A 166 23.35 4.70 -15.44
C GLY A 166 22.89 3.24 -15.58
N VAL A 167 21.67 2.87 -15.17
CA VAL A 167 21.13 1.51 -15.34
C VAL A 167 20.90 1.21 -16.83
N ASN A 168 21.17 -0.03 -17.25
CA ASN A 168 20.94 -0.50 -18.62
C ASN A 168 19.43 -0.47 -18.97
N LEU A 169 19.11 0.10 -20.13
CA LEU A 169 17.76 0.17 -20.66
C LEU A 169 17.43 -1.11 -21.43
N ARG A 170 16.26 -1.70 -21.17
CA ARG A 170 15.84 -2.96 -21.80
C ARG A 170 15.41 -2.78 -23.27
N GLU A 171 15.01 -1.56 -23.65
CA GLU A 171 14.61 -1.17 -24.99
C GLU A 171 15.25 0.19 -25.30
N LYS A 172 15.32 0.59 -26.59
CA LYS A 172 15.63 1.97 -26.99
C LYS A 172 14.53 2.90 -26.49
N ALA A 173 14.59 3.27 -25.21
CA ALA A 173 13.64 4.18 -24.61
C ALA A 173 13.72 5.51 -25.38
N GLN A 174 12.57 6.08 -25.77
CA GLN A 174 12.50 7.32 -26.53
C GLN A 174 13.25 8.51 -25.89
N HIS A 175 13.59 8.41 -24.60
CA HIS A 175 14.14 9.52 -23.82
C HIS A 175 15.44 9.19 -23.05
N ASN A 176 16.09 8.04 -23.27
CA ASN A 176 17.32 7.64 -22.54
C ASN A 176 17.21 7.69 -20.99
N PHE A 177 16.01 7.53 -20.44
CA PHE A 177 15.77 7.44 -18.99
C PHE A 177 15.10 6.11 -18.66
N CYS A 178 15.43 5.52 -17.50
CA CYS A 178 14.67 4.39 -16.98
C CYS A 178 13.32 4.84 -16.40
N TYR A 179 12.36 3.92 -16.27
CA TYR A 179 11.03 4.23 -15.74
C TYR A 179 11.05 4.84 -14.33
N GLU A 180 12.00 4.44 -13.48
CA GLU A 180 12.16 5.03 -12.15
C GLU A 180 12.56 6.50 -12.19
N CYS A 181 13.56 6.84 -13.00
CA CYS A 181 14.03 8.22 -13.13
C CYS A 181 12.98 9.12 -13.80
N ILE A 182 12.22 8.57 -14.75
CA ILE A 182 11.04 9.26 -15.31
C ILE A 182 10.03 9.55 -14.19
N ALA A 183 9.69 8.55 -13.37
CA ALA A 183 8.75 8.71 -12.27
C ALA A 183 9.22 9.75 -11.25
N TYR A 184 10.50 9.74 -10.87
CA TYR A 184 11.06 10.77 -9.99
C TYR A 184 10.97 12.18 -10.59
N ARG A 185 11.30 12.34 -11.87
CA ARG A 185 11.16 13.63 -12.57
C ARG A 185 9.71 14.10 -12.60
N THR A 186 8.77 13.18 -12.83
CA THR A 186 7.33 13.49 -12.78
C THR A 186 6.89 13.94 -11.39
N ILE A 187 7.30 13.25 -10.33
CA ILE A 187 6.98 13.68 -8.96
C ILE A 187 7.62 15.03 -8.66
N HIS A 188 8.91 15.21 -8.97
CA HIS A 188 9.61 16.47 -8.75
C HIS A 188 8.86 17.63 -9.39
N HIS A 189 8.54 17.54 -10.69
CA HIS A 189 7.80 18.57 -11.39
C HIS A 189 6.43 18.86 -10.78
N ARG A 190 5.67 17.81 -10.39
CA ARG A 190 4.32 17.95 -9.83
C ARG A 190 4.28 18.38 -8.37
N THR A 191 5.43 18.39 -7.72
CA THR A 191 5.57 18.78 -6.32
C THR A 191 6.24 20.14 -6.20
N THR A 192 6.32 20.92 -7.29
CA THR A 192 6.81 22.29 -7.20
C THR A 192 5.74 23.32 -6.94
N PHE A 193 6.10 24.41 -6.25
CA PHE A 193 5.16 25.53 -6.04
C PHE A 193 4.79 26.22 -7.36
N GLU A 194 5.72 26.32 -8.32
CA GLU A 194 5.42 26.81 -9.67
C GLU A 194 4.30 25.97 -10.31
N TYR A 195 4.45 24.63 -10.30
CA TYR A 195 3.44 23.74 -10.84
C TYR A 195 2.10 23.89 -10.11
N LEU A 196 2.14 23.87 -8.77
CA LEU A 196 0.96 23.99 -7.93
C LEU A 196 0.18 25.28 -8.20
N ASN A 197 0.89 26.40 -8.36
CA ASN A 197 0.33 27.72 -8.66
C ASN A 197 -0.26 27.82 -10.07
N THR A 198 0.26 27.06 -11.03
CA THR A 198 -0.36 26.97 -12.37
C THR A 198 -1.58 26.04 -12.41
N MET A 199 -1.59 25.01 -11.56
CA MET A 199 -2.62 23.96 -11.56
C MET A 199 -3.87 24.36 -10.77
N LEU A 200 -3.70 25.02 -9.62
CA LEU A 200 -4.78 25.34 -8.69
C LEU A 200 -4.78 26.85 -8.41
N SER A 201 -5.96 27.45 -8.34
CA SER A 201 -6.14 28.86 -7.98
C SER A 201 -6.50 29.06 -6.51
N ASN A 202 -7.16 28.09 -5.89
CA ASN A 202 -7.63 28.15 -4.50
C ASN A 202 -6.52 27.72 -3.50
N GLU A 203 -6.11 28.61 -2.59
CA GLU A 203 -5.02 28.40 -1.63
C GLU A 203 -5.32 27.26 -0.63
N SER A 204 -6.58 27.12 -0.20
CA SER A 204 -6.98 26.01 0.66
C SER A 204 -6.74 24.66 -0.01
N VAL A 205 -7.08 24.56 -1.30
CA VAL A 205 -6.88 23.31 -2.06
C VAL A 205 -5.41 23.07 -2.39
N LYS A 206 -4.60 24.13 -2.57
CA LYS A 206 -3.14 24.00 -2.65
C LYS A 206 -2.57 23.37 -1.38
N GLY A 207 -2.97 23.83 -0.20
CA GLY A 207 -2.59 23.22 1.08
C GLY A 207 -2.98 21.74 1.18
N LEU A 208 -4.20 21.38 0.74
CA LEU A 208 -4.63 19.97 0.70
C LEU A 208 -3.82 19.13 -0.29
N TYR A 209 -3.40 19.69 -1.42
CA TYR A 209 -2.55 19.01 -2.37
C TYR A 209 -1.19 18.68 -1.75
N VAL A 210 -0.59 19.64 -1.02
CA VAL A 210 0.64 19.41 -0.23
C VAL A 210 0.43 18.26 0.75
N ASN A 211 -0.65 18.28 1.56
CA ASN A 211 -0.94 17.19 2.50
C ASN A 211 -1.08 15.83 1.80
N PHE A 212 -1.68 15.81 0.61
CA PHE A 212 -1.82 14.60 -0.18
C PHE A 212 -0.49 14.04 -0.67
N ILE A 213 0.46 14.89 -1.07
CA ILE A 213 1.82 14.44 -1.43
C ILE A 213 2.49 13.74 -0.25
N HIS A 214 2.41 14.33 0.93
CA HIS A 214 2.96 13.73 2.15
C HIS A 214 2.23 12.43 2.52
N TYR A 215 0.91 12.40 2.38
CA TYR A 215 0.13 11.17 2.57
C TYR A 215 0.59 10.08 1.59
N LEU A 216 0.74 10.37 0.30
CA LEU A 216 1.23 9.40 -0.69
C LEU A 216 2.63 8.87 -0.34
N TYR A 217 3.51 9.74 0.12
CA TYR A 217 4.83 9.35 0.59
C TYR A 217 4.75 8.39 1.81
N SER A 218 3.82 8.65 2.73
CA SER A 218 3.59 7.79 3.91
C SER A 218 3.08 6.39 3.57
N LEU A 219 2.47 6.19 2.41
CA LEU A 219 1.93 4.89 1.97
C LEU A 219 3.01 3.87 1.58
N ASN A 220 4.30 4.24 1.58
CA ASN A 220 5.42 3.37 1.25
C ASN A 220 5.24 2.64 -0.10
N ARG A 221 4.74 3.35 -1.11
CA ARG A 221 4.55 2.84 -2.48
C ARG A 221 5.82 3.05 -3.31
N THR A 222 5.95 2.28 -4.39
CA THR A 222 7.00 2.52 -5.38
C THR A 222 6.82 3.89 -6.03
N VAL A 223 7.92 4.51 -6.46
CA VAL A 223 7.96 5.83 -7.07
C VAL A 223 7.08 5.90 -8.31
N GLN A 224 7.06 4.83 -9.12
CA GLN A 224 6.23 4.70 -10.31
C GLN A 224 4.74 4.71 -9.95
N THR A 225 4.38 4.02 -8.87
CA THR A 225 2.99 4.03 -8.38
C THR A 225 2.60 5.41 -7.88
N CYS A 226 3.48 6.09 -7.13
CA CYS A 226 3.25 7.47 -6.69
C CYS A 226 3.05 8.42 -7.88
N ALA A 227 3.93 8.39 -8.87
CA ALA A 227 3.83 9.22 -10.07
C ALA A 227 2.53 8.96 -10.85
N ALA A 228 2.11 7.70 -10.99
CA ALA A 228 0.85 7.34 -11.64
C ALA A 228 -0.38 7.82 -10.85
N ILE A 229 -0.34 7.76 -9.51
CA ILE A 229 -1.42 8.28 -8.68
C ILE A 229 -1.53 9.79 -8.86
N LEU A 230 -0.43 10.53 -8.73
CA LEU A 230 -0.38 11.98 -8.98
C LEU A 230 -0.93 12.34 -10.36
N GLY A 231 -0.53 11.56 -11.38
CA GLY A 231 -1.09 11.53 -12.74
C GLY A 231 -2.60 11.72 -12.79
N ASN A 232 -3.28 10.95 -11.96
CA ASN A 232 -4.72 10.79 -11.99
C ASN A 232 -5.47 11.65 -10.98
N THR A 233 -4.82 12.08 -9.89
CA THR A 233 -5.49 12.84 -8.82
C THR A 233 -5.62 14.32 -9.09
N GLU A 234 -4.91 14.86 -10.06
CA GLU A 234 -4.96 16.30 -10.38
C GLU A 234 -6.36 16.79 -10.71
N LYS A 235 -7.07 16.06 -11.58
CA LYS A 235 -8.47 16.34 -11.90
C LYS A 235 -9.39 16.29 -10.67
N PHE A 236 -9.06 15.49 -9.66
CA PHE A 236 -9.84 15.42 -8.42
C PHE A 236 -9.65 16.68 -7.57
N PHE A 237 -8.43 17.21 -7.49
CA PHE A 237 -8.17 18.50 -6.83
C PHE A 237 -8.80 19.66 -7.59
N VAL A 238 -8.73 19.67 -8.92
CA VAL A 238 -9.42 20.68 -9.75
C VAL A 238 -10.91 20.67 -9.49
N PHE A 239 -11.53 19.48 -9.43
CA PHE A 239 -12.95 19.34 -9.06
C PHE A 239 -13.23 19.84 -7.63
N LEU A 240 -12.36 19.53 -6.68
CA LEU A 240 -12.51 19.91 -5.27
C LEU A 240 -12.49 21.44 -5.05
N GLN A 241 -11.80 22.21 -5.89
CA GLN A 241 -11.76 23.68 -5.81
C GLN A 241 -13.14 24.33 -5.86
N GLY A 242 -14.11 23.72 -6.55
CA GLY A 242 -15.48 24.24 -6.61
C GLY A 242 -16.27 24.12 -5.30
N TYR A 243 -15.76 23.37 -4.32
CA TYR A 243 -16.48 23.01 -3.10
C TYR A 243 -15.76 23.40 -1.80
N ILE A 244 -14.48 23.75 -1.87
CA ILE A 244 -13.70 24.18 -0.72
C ILE A 244 -13.57 25.72 -0.74
N PRO A 245 -14.01 26.43 0.31
CA PRO A 245 -13.77 27.87 0.43
C PRO A 245 -12.28 28.22 0.38
N ASP A 246 -11.94 29.35 -0.23
CA ASP A 246 -10.56 29.85 -0.25
C ASP A 246 -10.18 30.50 1.10
N GLY A 247 -8.88 30.59 1.39
CA GLY A 247 -8.35 31.21 2.62
C GLY A 247 -8.41 30.36 3.90
N LEU A 248 -8.65 29.05 3.78
CA LEU A 248 -8.54 28.11 4.90
C LEU A 248 -7.09 27.72 5.10
N GLN A 249 -6.63 27.68 6.36
CA GLN A 249 -5.28 27.26 6.70
C GLN A 249 -5.16 25.72 6.59
N MET A 250 -5.01 25.23 5.36
CA MET A 250 -4.85 23.80 5.03
C MET A 250 -3.39 23.37 4.94
N HIS A 251 -2.45 24.32 5.01
CA HIS A 251 -1.02 24.01 5.09
C HIS A 251 -0.69 23.38 6.45
N PRO A 252 0.08 22.28 6.50
CA PRO A 252 0.37 21.57 7.75
C PRO A 252 1.51 22.23 8.54
N PHE A 253 2.12 23.31 8.03
CA PHE A 253 3.30 23.95 8.62
C PHE A 253 3.00 25.36 9.14
N ILE A 254 3.61 25.70 10.28
CA ILE A 254 3.85 27.09 10.67
C ILE A 254 5.25 27.42 10.17
N PHE A 255 5.37 28.34 9.21
CA PHE A 255 6.67 28.89 8.82
C PHE A 255 7.24 29.65 10.01
N LYS A 256 8.28 29.12 10.66
CA LYS A 256 9.10 29.88 11.59
C LYS A 256 10.34 30.32 10.83
N GLU A 257 10.40 31.60 10.46
CA GLU A 257 11.50 32.20 9.69
C GLU A 257 12.89 32.17 10.36
N GLN A 258 13.11 31.45 11.48
CA GLN A 258 14.30 31.68 12.32
C GLN A 258 15.11 30.47 12.80
N GLU A 259 14.89 29.22 12.37
CA GLU A 259 15.79 28.12 12.78
C GLU A 259 16.23 27.26 11.58
N GLN A 260 17.54 27.30 11.31
CA GLN A 260 18.28 26.71 10.17
C GLN A 260 18.34 25.17 10.16
N THR A 261 17.33 24.49 10.70
CA THR A 261 17.17 23.04 10.56
C THR A 261 15.68 22.76 10.37
N HIS A 262 15.23 22.77 9.12
CA HIS A 262 13.84 22.50 8.76
C HIS A 262 13.53 21.00 8.90
N GLU A 263 13.41 20.51 10.14
CA GLU A 263 12.71 19.24 10.39
C GLU A 263 11.21 19.50 10.32
N TYR A 264 10.61 19.14 9.18
CA TYR A 264 9.17 19.21 8.96
C TYR A 264 8.46 18.11 9.77
N GLU A 265 7.92 18.44 10.94
CA GLU A 265 7.09 17.48 11.68
C GLU A 265 5.63 17.52 11.17
N LEU A 266 5.21 16.41 10.58
CA LEU A 266 3.85 16.27 10.07
C LEU A 266 2.87 16.02 11.23
N ILE A 267 2.16 17.05 11.66
CA ILE A 267 1.14 16.94 12.71
C ILE A 267 -0.17 16.46 12.09
N HIS A 268 -0.34 15.13 11.97
CA HIS A 268 -1.65 14.55 11.71
C HIS A 268 -2.60 14.84 12.89
N GLY A 269 -3.81 15.34 12.61
CA GLY A 269 -4.90 15.39 13.60
C GLY A 269 -5.28 16.78 14.14
N ARG A 270 -4.81 17.87 13.54
CA ARG A 270 -5.31 19.21 13.87
C ARG A 270 -6.70 19.43 13.25
N LYS A 271 -7.76 19.19 14.03
CA LYS A 271 -9.18 19.55 13.75
C LYS A 271 -9.39 21.08 13.73
N TYR A 272 -8.61 21.85 12.97
CA TYR A 272 -8.84 23.30 12.88
C TYR A 272 -9.93 23.68 11.88
N ILE A 273 -10.46 22.71 11.13
CA ILE A 273 -11.40 22.98 10.05
C ILE A 273 -12.61 22.05 10.18
N ASN A 274 -13.76 22.62 10.55
CA ASN A 274 -15.06 21.94 10.59
C ASN A 274 -15.72 21.94 9.20
N ILE A 275 -14.99 21.54 8.17
CA ILE A 275 -15.56 21.38 6.82
C ILE A 275 -15.74 19.90 6.59
N LEU A 276 -16.98 19.55 6.28
CA LEU A 276 -17.38 18.22 5.94
C LEU A 276 -18.07 18.28 4.59
N LEU A 277 -17.49 17.61 3.60
CA LEU A 277 -18.10 17.47 2.27
C LEU A 277 -19.43 16.72 2.40
N SER A 278 -20.45 17.20 1.69
CA SER A 278 -21.80 16.63 1.72
C SER A 278 -21.86 15.28 1.00
N ASP A 279 -22.92 14.52 1.28
CA ASP A 279 -23.21 13.30 0.51
C ASP A 279 -23.48 13.62 -0.97
N ASP A 280 -24.04 14.80 -1.26
CA ASP A 280 -24.26 15.30 -2.62
C ASP A 280 -22.94 15.52 -3.36
N TRP A 281 -21.92 16.10 -2.71
CA TRP A 281 -20.58 16.19 -3.29
C TRP A 281 -20.02 14.82 -3.66
N LEU A 282 -20.19 13.82 -2.77
CA LEU A 282 -19.69 12.47 -3.04
C LEU A 282 -20.43 11.81 -4.20
N LEU A 283 -21.72 12.09 -4.36
CA LEU A 283 -22.52 11.65 -5.50
C LEU A 283 -22.03 12.31 -6.80
N ASP A 284 -21.84 13.63 -6.80
CA ASP A 284 -21.32 14.37 -7.95
C ASP A 284 -19.92 13.89 -8.34
N PHE A 285 -19.02 13.74 -7.37
CA PHE A 285 -17.67 13.22 -7.58
C PHE A 285 -17.69 11.81 -8.19
N LYS A 286 -18.56 10.91 -7.70
CA LYS A 286 -18.69 9.56 -8.25
C LYS A 286 -19.30 9.55 -9.65
N LYS A 287 -20.18 10.50 -9.96
CA LYS A 287 -20.80 10.65 -11.28
C LYS A 287 -19.79 11.17 -12.29
N GLU A 288 -19.03 12.20 -11.93
CA GLU A 288 -17.97 12.80 -12.77
C GLU A 288 -16.84 11.79 -13.01
N PHE A 289 -16.40 11.09 -11.96
CA PHE A 289 -15.33 10.10 -12.01
C PHE A 289 -15.87 8.68 -11.88
N SER A 290 -16.69 8.28 -12.86
CA SER A 290 -17.39 6.98 -12.87
C SER A 290 -16.45 5.76 -12.89
N SER A 291 -15.29 5.87 -13.54
CA SER A 291 -14.28 4.82 -13.55
C SER A 291 -13.73 4.57 -12.14
N ASP A 292 -13.90 3.37 -11.63
CA ASP A 292 -13.23 2.95 -10.40
C ASP A 292 -11.77 2.61 -10.70
N ASN A 293 -10.88 3.46 -10.19
CA ASN A 293 -9.44 3.25 -10.25
C ASN A 293 -8.83 3.44 -8.87
N SER A 294 -7.65 2.87 -8.66
CA SER A 294 -6.96 2.92 -7.37
C SER A 294 -6.68 4.36 -6.90
N SER A 295 -6.39 5.29 -7.81
CA SER A 295 -6.12 6.70 -7.48
C SER A 295 -7.35 7.39 -6.86
N LYS A 296 -8.56 7.10 -7.37
CA LYS A 296 -9.84 7.58 -6.83
C LYS A 296 -10.05 7.09 -5.40
N GLU A 297 -9.82 5.80 -5.16
CA GLU A 297 -9.93 5.22 -3.82
C GLU A 297 -8.90 5.86 -2.85
N ILE A 298 -7.65 6.02 -3.29
CA ILE A 298 -6.58 6.66 -2.50
C ILE A 298 -6.94 8.09 -2.12
N PHE A 299 -7.47 8.87 -3.07
CA PHE A 299 -7.90 10.23 -2.83
C PHE A 299 -9.07 10.31 -1.84
N LEU A 300 -10.08 9.43 -1.97
CA LEU A 300 -11.19 9.38 -1.01
C LEU A 300 -10.73 8.98 0.40
N VAL A 301 -9.82 8.00 0.52
CA VAL A 301 -9.25 7.61 1.83
C VAL A 301 -8.43 8.75 2.44
N PHE A 302 -7.72 9.53 1.62
CA PHE A 302 -7.02 10.74 2.07
C PHE A 302 -8.00 11.78 2.62
N LEU A 303 -9.09 12.09 1.91
CA LEU A 303 -10.10 13.03 2.40
C LEU A 303 -10.76 12.54 3.69
N GLU A 304 -10.96 11.22 3.85
CA GLU A 304 -11.42 10.64 5.11
C GLU A 304 -10.38 10.81 6.24
N SER A 305 -9.08 10.67 5.96
CA SER A 305 -8.02 10.83 6.98
C SER A 305 -7.83 12.29 7.42
N GLU A 306 -8.06 13.24 6.50
CA GLU A 306 -8.09 14.67 6.81
C GLU A 306 -9.40 15.12 7.49
N GLY A 307 -10.39 14.21 7.61
CA GLY A 307 -11.68 14.50 8.23
C GLY A 307 -12.66 15.29 7.35
N LEU A 308 -12.33 15.49 6.07
CA LEU A 308 -13.17 16.19 5.08
C LEU A 308 -14.32 15.34 4.56
N LEU A 309 -14.16 14.01 4.61
CA LEU A 309 -15.25 13.07 4.37
C LEU A 309 -15.61 12.35 5.67
N LYS A 310 -16.91 12.18 5.92
CA LYS A 310 -17.33 11.14 6.85
C LYS A 310 -16.75 9.85 6.32
N GLN A 311 -16.04 9.09 7.18
CA GLN A 311 -15.88 7.66 6.92
C GLN A 311 -17.28 7.18 6.64
N SER A 312 -17.56 6.76 5.41
CA SER A 312 -18.87 6.22 5.13
C SER A 312 -18.89 4.90 5.92
N PRO A 313 -19.64 4.77 7.04
CA PRO A 313 -20.20 3.46 7.24
C PRO A 313 -21.04 3.32 5.99
N ILE A 314 -20.56 2.54 5.04
CA ILE A 314 -21.45 1.87 4.13
C ILE A 314 -22.54 1.35 5.06
N ASP A 315 -23.69 2.01 5.09
CA ASP A 315 -24.71 1.70 6.07
C ASP A 315 -25.11 0.28 5.75
N ALA A 316 -24.62 -0.66 6.56
CA ALA A 316 -24.73 -2.09 6.27
C ALA A 316 -26.22 -2.44 6.14
N LYS A 317 -27.06 -1.73 6.90
CA LYS A 317 -28.51 -1.70 6.76
C LYS A 317 -28.94 -1.25 5.37
N SER A 318 -28.54 -0.07 4.88
CA SER A 318 -28.86 0.41 3.54
C SER A 318 -28.47 -0.56 2.42
N LYS A 319 -27.30 -1.22 2.50
CA LYS A 319 -26.90 -2.28 1.57
C LYS A 319 -27.86 -3.48 1.63
N THR A 320 -28.17 -3.96 2.83
CA THR A 320 -29.10 -5.09 3.01
C THR A 320 -30.51 -4.72 2.54
N VAL A 321 -30.99 -3.50 2.80
CA VAL A 321 -32.28 -3.01 2.31
C VAL A 321 -32.33 -2.96 0.78
N HIS A 322 -31.25 -2.52 0.13
CA HIS A 322 -31.17 -2.51 -1.33
C HIS A 322 -31.30 -3.92 -1.93
N LYS A 323 -30.68 -4.94 -1.31
CA LYS A 323 -30.84 -6.35 -1.71
C LYS A 323 -32.30 -6.82 -1.67
N ILE A 324 -33.11 -6.29 -0.74
CA ILE A 324 -34.52 -6.67 -0.58
C ILE A 324 -35.42 -6.01 -1.61
N ARG A 325 -35.11 -4.79 -2.05
CA ARG A 325 -35.86 -4.10 -3.11
C ARG A 325 -35.81 -4.83 -4.47
N GLN A 326 -34.93 -5.81 -4.62
CA GLN A 326 -34.84 -6.67 -5.81
C GLN A 326 -35.83 -7.85 -5.80
N LEU A 327 -36.55 -8.07 -4.69
CA LEU A 327 -37.57 -9.12 -4.57
C LEU A 327 -38.94 -8.60 -5.03
N GLU A 328 -39.90 -9.48 -5.30
CA GLU A 328 -41.28 -9.07 -5.55
C GLU A 328 -41.92 -8.40 -4.32
N ASN A 329 -42.77 -7.40 -4.54
CA ASN A 329 -43.30 -6.52 -3.49
C ASN A 329 -43.97 -7.26 -2.32
N SER A 330 -44.71 -8.34 -2.61
CA SER A 330 -45.40 -9.17 -1.60
C SER A 330 -44.44 -9.88 -0.64
N PHE A 331 -43.19 -10.10 -1.06
CA PHE A 331 -42.16 -10.78 -0.26
C PHE A 331 -41.26 -9.82 0.52
N GLN A 332 -41.26 -8.53 0.20
CA GLN A 332 -40.34 -7.55 0.80
C GLN A 332 -40.70 -7.20 2.25
N GLN A 333 -41.98 -6.93 2.52
CA GLN A 333 -42.43 -6.31 3.78
C GLN A 333 -42.02 -7.08 5.05
N PRO A 334 -42.17 -8.42 5.13
CA PRO A 334 -41.77 -9.16 6.32
C PRO A 334 -40.26 -9.08 6.59
N ILE A 335 -39.45 -9.07 5.53
CA ILE A 335 -37.99 -8.99 5.62
C ILE A 335 -37.55 -7.59 6.06
N LEU A 336 -38.15 -6.53 5.47
CA LEU A 336 -37.89 -5.15 5.87
C LEU A 336 -38.23 -4.92 7.35
N LYS A 337 -39.38 -5.44 7.81
CA LYS A 337 -39.77 -5.35 9.23
C LYS A 337 -38.79 -6.05 10.16
N MET A 338 -38.22 -7.18 9.73
CA MET A 338 -37.20 -7.88 10.49
C MET A 338 -35.87 -7.10 10.54
N ILE A 339 -35.47 -6.46 9.44
CA ILE A 339 -34.29 -5.58 9.39
C ILE A 339 -34.46 -4.42 10.38
N GLU A 340 -35.64 -3.80 10.44
CA GLU A 340 -35.95 -2.76 11.44
C GLU A 340 -35.81 -3.28 12.87
N PHE A 341 -36.39 -4.44 13.15
CA PHE A 341 -36.35 -5.04 14.48
C PHE A 341 -34.93 -5.40 14.94
N GLU A 342 -34.13 -5.98 14.06
CA GLU A 342 -32.72 -6.27 14.33
C GLU A 342 -31.89 -4.99 14.49
N SER A 343 -32.16 -3.96 13.68
CA SER A 343 -31.54 -2.63 13.82
C SER A 343 -31.79 -2.05 15.22
N GLN A 344 -33.02 -2.11 15.72
CA GLN A 344 -33.38 -1.63 17.06
C GLN A 344 -32.70 -2.46 18.16
N LYS A 345 -32.59 -3.78 18.00
CA LYS A 345 -31.89 -4.64 18.95
C LYS A 345 -30.40 -4.31 19.05
N ILE A 346 -29.74 -4.09 17.91
CA ILE A 346 -28.33 -3.71 17.84
C ILE A 346 -28.14 -2.37 18.57
N GLU A 347 -28.98 -1.39 18.28
CA GLU A 347 -28.94 -0.05 18.89
C GLU A 347 -29.16 -0.11 20.41
N ASN A 348 -30.19 -0.83 20.86
CA ASN A 348 -30.48 -1.00 22.29
C ASN A 348 -29.34 -1.70 23.03
N SER A 349 -28.70 -2.69 22.41
CA SER A 349 -27.59 -3.43 23.00
C SER A 349 -26.32 -2.57 23.09
N ARG A 350 -26.09 -1.67 22.12
CA ARG A 350 -25.04 -0.65 22.19
C ARG A 350 -25.29 0.33 23.32
N ARG A 351 -26.51 0.87 23.45
CA ARG A 351 -26.88 1.79 24.54
C ARG A 351 -26.71 1.16 25.93
N LYS A 352 -26.90 -0.15 26.04
CA LYS A 352 -26.75 -0.91 27.28
C LYS A 352 -25.32 -1.41 27.54
N ASN A 353 -24.34 -1.03 26.70
CA ASN A 353 -22.94 -1.50 26.79
C ASN A 353 -22.84 -3.03 26.94
N ALA A 354 -23.66 -3.79 26.22
CA ALA A 354 -23.66 -5.25 26.29
C ALA A 354 -22.29 -5.82 25.86
N SER A 355 -21.77 -6.80 26.61
CA SER A 355 -20.47 -7.45 26.36
C SER A 355 -20.39 -8.16 25.00
N SER A 356 -21.53 -8.53 24.42
CA SER A 356 -21.63 -9.02 23.05
C SER A 356 -22.82 -8.40 22.33
N THR A 357 -22.58 -7.77 21.19
CA THR A 357 -23.60 -7.19 20.31
C THR A 357 -23.69 -7.98 19.01
N LYS A 358 -24.91 -8.29 18.56
CA LYS A 358 -25.13 -8.87 17.22
C LYS A 358 -24.62 -7.88 16.16
N THR A 359 -23.84 -8.38 15.21
CA THR A 359 -23.26 -7.53 14.15
C THR A 359 -24.17 -7.49 12.93
N TRP A 360 -24.10 -6.40 12.16
CA TRP A 360 -24.80 -6.31 10.87
C TRP A 360 -24.40 -7.41 9.88
N ALA A 361 -23.16 -7.91 9.95
CA ALA A 361 -22.74 -9.07 9.15
C ALA A 361 -23.58 -10.33 9.46
N THR A 362 -23.94 -10.52 10.74
CA THR A 362 -24.81 -11.65 11.15
C THR A 362 -26.23 -11.47 10.61
N VAL A 363 -26.73 -10.24 10.60
CA VAL A 363 -28.04 -9.91 10.02
C VAL A 363 -28.02 -10.11 8.50
N ASP A 364 -26.98 -9.63 7.81
CA ASP A 364 -26.86 -9.74 6.35
C ASP A 364 -26.77 -11.21 5.90
N ILE A 365 -26.02 -12.05 6.60
CA ILE A 365 -25.98 -13.50 6.34
C ILE A 365 -27.38 -14.11 6.47
N PHE A 366 -28.07 -13.86 7.59
CA PHE A 366 -29.43 -14.36 7.80
C PHE A 366 -30.36 -13.97 6.65
N ILE A 367 -30.28 -12.70 6.22
CA ILE A 367 -31.10 -12.17 5.14
C ILE A 367 -30.76 -12.85 3.81
N ASP A 368 -29.48 -13.05 3.51
CA ASP A 368 -29.05 -13.77 2.31
C ASP A 368 -29.51 -15.24 2.33
N GLU A 369 -29.60 -15.87 3.50
CA GLU A 369 -30.17 -17.22 3.63
C GLU A 369 -31.66 -17.26 3.27
N VAL A 370 -32.45 -16.29 3.76
CA VAL A 370 -33.87 -16.14 3.42
C VAL A 370 -34.06 -15.83 1.94
N ARG A 371 -33.22 -14.95 1.37
CA ARG A 371 -33.25 -14.62 -0.06
C ARG A 371 -32.93 -15.83 -0.94
N ALA A 372 -31.93 -16.62 -0.56
CA ALA A 372 -31.60 -17.85 -1.28
C ALA A 372 -32.78 -18.84 -1.28
N PHE A 373 -33.51 -18.95 -0.16
CA PHE A 373 -34.75 -19.73 -0.13
C PHE A 373 -35.82 -19.13 -1.05
N TYR A 374 -36.03 -17.81 -1.02
CA TYR A 374 -36.95 -17.12 -1.95
C TYR A 374 -36.62 -17.42 -3.42
N TYR A 375 -35.36 -17.29 -3.84
CA TYR A 375 -34.99 -17.54 -5.24
C TYR A 375 -35.17 -19.01 -5.64
N TRP A 376 -34.89 -19.94 -4.72
CA TRP A 376 -35.21 -21.35 -4.95
C TRP A 376 -36.72 -21.58 -5.05
N LEU A 377 -37.52 -20.92 -4.20
CA LEU A 377 -38.97 -21.03 -4.20
C LEU A 377 -39.56 -20.55 -5.53
N MET A 378 -39.19 -19.34 -5.97
CA MET A 378 -39.67 -18.75 -7.24
C MET A 378 -39.24 -19.55 -8.48
N LYS A 379 -38.15 -20.32 -8.38
CA LYS A 379 -37.70 -21.20 -9.47
C LYS A 379 -38.53 -22.48 -9.57
N ASN A 380 -39.03 -23.00 -8.45
CA ASN A 380 -39.64 -24.33 -8.36
C ASN A 380 -41.17 -24.31 -8.16
N TYR A 381 -41.73 -23.19 -7.70
CA TYR A 381 -43.14 -23.07 -7.36
C TYR A 381 -43.68 -21.69 -7.78
N THR A 382 -44.97 -21.65 -8.13
CA THR A 382 -45.71 -20.40 -8.35
C THR A 382 -46.38 -19.99 -7.04
N VAL A 383 -45.71 -19.11 -6.29
CA VAL A 383 -46.14 -18.67 -4.96
C VAL A 383 -46.21 -17.15 -4.97
N SER A 384 -47.32 -16.57 -4.51
CA SER A 384 -47.55 -15.12 -4.58
C SER A 384 -47.20 -14.39 -3.27
N SER A 385 -47.08 -15.13 -2.16
CA SER A 385 -46.74 -14.58 -0.85
C SER A 385 -46.11 -15.62 0.08
N TRP A 386 -45.49 -15.15 1.18
CA TRP A 386 -44.95 -16.04 2.21
C TRP A 386 -46.01 -16.90 2.93
N ALA A 387 -47.30 -16.52 2.86
CA ALA A 387 -48.38 -17.22 3.54
C ALA A 387 -48.81 -18.52 2.82
N GLU A 388 -48.48 -18.66 1.54
CA GLU A 388 -48.80 -19.85 0.73
C GLU A 388 -47.73 -20.95 0.85
N ILE A 389 -46.63 -20.68 1.55
CA ILE A 389 -45.52 -21.62 1.69
C ILE A 389 -45.92 -22.75 2.64
N THR A 390 -45.75 -23.99 2.17
CA THR A 390 -46.06 -25.20 2.92
C THR A 390 -44.82 -25.88 3.46
N GLU A 391 -45.01 -26.79 4.41
CA GLU A 391 -43.93 -27.61 4.97
C GLU A 391 -43.25 -28.50 3.92
N ASP A 392 -44.01 -29.05 2.96
CA ASP A 392 -43.46 -29.86 1.87
C ASP A 392 -42.46 -29.07 1.01
N MET A 393 -42.77 -27.81 0.69
CA MET A 393 -41.87 -26.92 -0.07
C MET A 393 -40.56 -26.69 0.69
N ILE A 394 -40.61 -26.51 2.01
CA ILE A 394 -39.42 -26.29 2.84
C ILE A 394 -38.61 -27.57 2.95
N ASN A 395 -39.26 -28.72 3.19
CA ASN A 395 -38.56 -29.99 3.28
C ASN A 395 -37.84 -30.33 1.97
N LYS A 396 -38.46 -30.08 0.81
CA LYS A 396 -37.80 -30.23 -0.49
C LYS A 396 -36.58 -29.33 -0.65
N TYR A 397 -36.64 -28.07 -0.21
CA TYR A 397 -35.47 -27.18 -0.21
C TYR A 397 -34.33 -27.69 0.68
N LEU A 398 -34.68 -28.26 1.83
CA LEU A 398 -33.71 -28.76 2.81
C LEU A 398 -33.08 -30.10 2.41
N LEU A 399 -33.73 -30.89 1.57
CA LEU A 399 -33.22 -32.16 1.03
C LEU A 399 -32.12 -31.96 -0.03
N ASP A 400 -32.07 -30.79 -0.68
CA ASP A 400 -31.04 -30.45 -1.67
C ASP A 400 -29.66 -30.14 -1.04
N MET A 401 -29.52 -30.23 0.29
CA MET A 401 -28.33 -29.81 1.05
C MET A 401 -27.70 -30.95 1.85
N ASP A 402 -26.42 -30.81 2.18
CA ASP A 402 -25.79 -31.70 3.17
C ASP A 402 -26.47 -31.58 4.55
N PHE A 403 -26.33 -32.60 5.38
CA PHE A 403 -27.05 -32.68 6.67
C PHE A 403 -26.79 -31.46 7.57
N LEU A 404 -25.54 -31.01 7.67
CA LEU A 404 -25.15 -29.90 8.53
C LEU A 404 -25.75 -28.58 8.05
N SER A 405 -25.65 -28.28 6.76
CA SER A 405 -26.22 -27.07 6.16
C SER A 405 -27.74 -27.10 6.25
N SER A 406 -28.36 -28.26 6.02
CA SER A 406 -29.80 -28.48 6.15
C SER A 406 -30.29 -28.14 7.57
N GLN A 407 -29.60 -28.58 8.63
CA GLN A 407 -29.97 -28.24 10.02
C GLN A 407 -29.83 -26.74 10.32
N ILE A 408 -28.75 -26.11 9.85
CA ILE A 408 -28.53 -24.66 10.02
C ILE A 408 -29.65 -23.89 9.32
N ARG A 409 -29.95 -24.23 8.07
CA ARG A 409 -30.97 -23.57 7.26
C ARG A 409 -32.37 -23.79 7.81
N LYS A 410 -32.69 -25.00 8.28
CA LYS A 410 -33.96 -25.32 8.96
C LYS A 410 -34.16 -24.40 10.17
N ARG A 411 -33.12 -24.18 10.98
CA ARG A 411 -33.16 -23.26 12.13
C ARG A 411 -33.33 -21.80 11.72
N THR A 412 -32.64 -21.35 10.68
CA THR A 412 -32.79 -19.98 10.15
C THR A 412 -34.23 -19.75 9.68
N LEU A 413 -34.75 -20.63 8.83
CA LEU A 413 -36.11 -20.52 8.30
C LEU A 413 -37.17 -20.63 9.41
N PHE A 414 -36.99 -21.52 10.38
CA PHE A 414 -37.89 -21.63 11.53
C PHE A 414 -37.96 -20.32 12.32
N ASN A 415 -36.82 -19.69 12.59
CA ASN A 415 -36.78 -18.39 13.27
C ASN A 415 -37.45 -17.29 12.44
N PHE A 416 -37.24 -17.30 11.12
CA PHE A 416 -37.86 -16.35 10.19
C PHE A 416 -39.40 -16.49 10.18
N PHE A 417 -39.92 -17.69 9.94
CA PHE A 417 -41.37 -17.92 9.93
C PHE A 417 -42.01 -17.71 11.32
N THR A 418 -41.31 -18.03 12.40
CA THR A 418 -41.78 -17.71 13.77
C THR A 418 -41.88 -16.20 13.98
N PHE A 419 -40.90 -15.42 13.50
CA PHE A 419 -40.97 -13.97 13.50
C PHE A 419 -42.16 -13.47 12.68
N MET A 420 -42.37 -13.99 11.48
CA MET A 420 -43.49 -13.63 10.61
C MET A 420 -44.85 -13.89 11.27
N LYS A 421 -45.02 -15.06 11.90
CA LYS A 421 -46.24 -15.40 12.64
C LYS A 421 -46.49 -14.43 13.79
N LYS A 422 -45.44 -14.11 14.58
CA LYS A 422 -45.54 -13.16 15.70
C LYS A 422 -45.96 -11.75 15.26
N HIS A 423 -45.58 -11.35 14.05
CA HIS A 423 -45.89 -10.04 13.49
C HIS A 423 -47.11 -10.04 12.54
N GLY A 424 -47.87 -11.13 12.48
CA GLY A 424 -49.14 -11.21 11.73
C GLY A 424 -49.00 -11.32 10.21
N PHE A 425 -47.82 -11.65 9.69
CA PHE A 425 -47.61 -11.84 8.24
C PHE A 425 -48.06 -13.21 7.73
N ILE A 426 -48.15 -14.20 8.62
CA ILE A 426 -48.63 -15.56 8.34
C ILE A 426 -49.39 -16.08 9.57
N PHE A 427 -50.25 -17.09 9.38
CA PHE A 427 -51.01 -17.71 10.47
C PHE A 427 -50.33 -18.95 11.07
N VAL A 428 -49.62 -19.71 10.23
CA VAL A 428 -48.99 -20.98 10.60
C VAL A 428 -47.50 -20.92 10.26
N VAL A 429 -46.65 -21.52 11.10
CA VAL A 429 -45.23 -21.72 10.79
C VAL A 429 -45.12 -23.02 9.99
N PRO A 430 -44.66 -23.00 8.73
CA PRO A 430 -44.59 -24.18 7.85
C PRO A 430 -43.39 -25.09 8.17
N ILE A 431 -42.99 -25.19 9.43
CA ILE A 431 -41.88 -26.04 9.89
C ILE A 431 -42.27 -26.60 11.25
N GLU A 432 -42.28 -27.93 11.38
CA GLU A 432 -42.46 -28.62 12.65
C GLU A 432 -41.46 -28.17 13.72
N GLN A 433 -41.92 -28.13 14.98
CA GLN A 433 -41.04 -27.87 16.11
C GLN A 433 -39.97 -28.96 16.21
N PHE A 434 -38.71 -28.54 16.43
CA PHE A 434 -37.60 -29.47 16.54
C PHE A 434 -36.64 -29.04 17.67
N VAL A 435 -36.00 -30.03 18.28
CA VAL A 435 -34.91 -29.80 19.25
C VAL A 435 -33.61 -29.74 18.46
N ALA A 436 -32.97 -28.57 18.44
CA ALA A 436 -31.66 -28.42 17.81
C ALA A 436 -30.63 -29.26 18.59
N ARG A 437 -30.20 -30.39 18.02
CA ARG A 437 -29.08 -31.17 18.59
C ARG A 437 -27.78 -30.44 18.30
N ASP A 438 -26.96 -30.33 19.34
CA ASP A 438 -25.60 -29.82 19.23
C ASP A 438 -24.75 -30.83 18.44
N SER A 439 -24.28 -30.46 17.24
CA SER A 439 -23.46 -31.36 16.40
C SER A 439 -22.13 -31.74 17.08
N MET A 440 -21.69 -32.98 16.87
CA MET A 440 -20.37 -33.46 17.30
C MET A 440 -19.27 -32.85 16.42
N VAL A 441 -18.03 -32.82 16.92
CA VAL A 441 -16.88 -32.42 16.12
C VAL A 441 -16.52 -33.57 15.18
N GLU A 442 -16.98 -33.51 13.93
CA GLU A 442 -16.76 -34.54 12.89
C GLU A 442 -15.34 -34.53 12.29
N ILE A 443 -14.35 -33.94 12.97
CA ILE A 443 -12.98 -33.87 12.47
C ILE A 443 -12.17 -35.01 13.08
N GLU A 444 -11.73 -35.92 12.22
CA GLU A 444 -10.81 -36.99 12.56
C GLU A 444 -9.56 -36.41 13.25
N PRO A 445 -9.20 -36.90 14.44
CA PRO A 445 -8.04 -36.38 15.15
C PRO A 445 -6.74 -36.72 14.40
N LEU A 446 -5.72 -35.90 14.60
CA LEU A 446 -4.42 -36.15 13.96
C LEU A 446 -3.63 -37.22 14.72
N THR A 447 -2.86 -38.00 13.97
CA THR A 447 -1.94 -39.00 14.53
C THR A 447 -0.76 -38.33 15.23
N LEU A 448 -0.09 -39.06 16.14
CA LEU A 448 1.11 -38.56 16.82
C LEU A 448 2.23 -38.17 15.84
N GLN A 449 2.37 -38.89 14.72
CA GLN A 449 3.36 -38.56 13.69
C GLN A 449 3.05 -37.22 13.01
N GLN A 450 1.76 -36.95 12.73
CA GLN A 450 1.32 -35.67 12.18
C GLN A 450 1.55 -34.53 13.18
N HIS A 451 1.25 -34.72 14.47
CA HIS A 451 1.56 -33.75 15.52
C HIS A 451 3.07 -33.44 15.61
N LYS A 452 3.93 -34.46 15.52
CA LYS A 452 5.40 -34.29 15.48
C LYS A 452 5.86 -33.53 14.23
N ALA A 453 5.26 -33.80 13.07
CA ALA A 453 5.58 -33.09 11.83
C ALA A 453 5.20 -31.60 11.93
N ILE A 454 4.01 -31.29 12.45
CA ILE A 454 3.56 -29.91 12.70
C ILE A 454 4.52 -29.19 13.66
N PHE A 455 4.87 -29.82 14.79
CA PHE A 455 5.81 -29.25 15.75
C PHE A 455 7.15 -28.91 15.09
N LYS A 456 7.72 -29.86 14.32
CA LYS A 456 8.99 -29.63 13.61
C LYS A 456 8.90 -28.51 12.58
N ALA A 457 7.80 -28.42 11.83
CA ALA A 457 7.61 -27.36 10.85
C ALA A 457 7.53 -25.96 11.49
N ILE A 458 6.95 -25.85 12.69
CA ILE A 458 6.87 -24.58 13.41
C ILE A 458 8.22 -24.23 14.04
N GLU A 459 8.87 -25.17 14.72
CA GLU A 459 10.11 -24.94 15.50
C GLU A 459 11.39 -24.88 14.65
N PHE A 460 11.48 -25.72 13.62
CA PHE A 460 12.68 -25.92 12.81
C PHE A 460 12.43 -25.69 11.31
N GLY A 461 11.31 -25.08 10.94
CA GLY A 461 11.01 -24.72 9.56
C GLY A 461 12.00 -23.71 8.97
N GLU A 462 11.80 -23.39 7.69
CA GLU A 462 12.65 -22.47 6.94
C GLU A 462 12.68 -21.06 7.58
N GLU A 463 13.81 -20.36 7.40
CA GLU A 463 14.01 -19.04 8.01
C GLU A 463 13.28 -17.91 7.30
N ASP A 464 12.89 -18.08 6.03
CA ASP A 464 12.14 -17.12 5.24
C ASP A 464 10.63 -17.11 5.56
N LEU A 465 10.11 -18.19 6.15
CA LEU A 465 8.70 -18.34 6.54
C LEU A 465 8.39 -17.92 7.98
N VAL A 466 9.10 -16.94 8.53
CA VAL A 466 8.97 -16.53 9.96
C VAL A 466 7.53 -16.18 10.33
N VAL A 467 6.86 -15.37 9.50
CA VAL A 467 5.49 -14.89 9.80
C VAL A 467 4.50 -16.06 9.78
N GLU A 468 4.62 -16.94 8.79
CA GLU A 468 3.83 -18.15 8.63
C GLU A 468 4.00 -19.10 9.82
N ARG A 469 5.24 -19.29 10.27
CA ARG A 469 5.58 -20.14 11.42
C ARG A 469 5.03 -19.57 12.72
N PHE A 470 5.19 -18.26 12.96
CA PHE A 470 4.64 -17.63 14.16
C PHE A 470 3.10 -17.66 14.18
N LEU A 471 2.45 -17.40 13.04
CA LEU A 471 0.99 -17.57 12.93
C LEU A 471 0.55 -19.02 13.21
N SER A 472 1.34 -20.00 12.76
CA SER A 472 1.08 -21.42 13.01
C SER A 472 1.26 -21.78 14.48
N SER A 473 2.27 -21.22 15.16
CA SER A 473 2.45 -21.33 16.62
C SER A 473 1.23 -20.78 17.37
N LEU A 474 0.80 -19.55 17.06
CA LEU A 474 -0.38 -18.93 17.68
C LEU A 474 -1.66 -19.77 17.53
N VAL A 475 -1.82 -20.45 16.39
CA VAL A 475 -2.97 -21.33 16.18
C VAL A 475 -2.81 -22.66 16.91
N TYR A 476 -1.64 -23.29 16.83
CA TYR A 476 -1.43 -24.66 17.27
C TYR A 476 -1.10 -24.77 18.75
N PHE A 477 -0.10 -24.02 19.25
CA PHE A 477 0.29 -24.05 20.66
C PHE A 477 -0.65 -23.23 21.54
N HIS A 478 -1.10 -22.08 21.04
CA HIS A 478 -1.90 -21.11 21.82
C HIS A 478 -3.41 -21.20 21.54
N GLY A 479 -3.81 -22.00 20.55
CA GLY A 479 -5.22 -22.26 20.27
C GLY A 479 -6.02 -21.00 19.89
N LEU A 480 -5.42 -20.06 19.15
CA LEU A 480 -6.08 -18.80 18.76
C LEU A 480 -6.93 -18.95 17.49
N LYS A 481 -8.07 -18.24 17.44
CA LYS A 481 -8.86 -18.03 16.21
C LYS A 481 -8.11 -17.08 15.29
N SER A 482 -8.31 -17.24 13.98
CA SER A 482 -7.89 -16.21 13.02
C SER A 482 -8.49 -14.83 13.33
N SER A 483 -9.71 -14.77 13.89
CA SER A 483 -10.33 -13.52 14.34
C SER A 483 -9.63 -12.90 15.55
N GLU A 484 -9.11 -13.71 16.47
CA GLU A 484 -8.36 -13.27 17.66
C GLU A 484 -6.99 -12.77 17.22
N ILE A 485 -6.28 -13.53 16.38
CA ILE A 485 -4.98 -13.13 15.80
C ILE A 485 -5.10 -11.80 15.04
N LYS A 486 -6.18 -11.63 14.28
CA LYS A 486 -6.41 -10.43 13.47
C LYS A 486 -6.51 -9.15 14.31
N VAL A 487 -7.03 -9.23 15.53
CA VAL A 487 -7.21 -8.04 16.37
C VAL A 487 -5.99 -7.72 17.23
N LEU A 488 -4.97 -8.57 17.25
CA LEU A 488 -3.76 -8.34 18.03
C LEU A 488 -3.05 -7.04 17.61
N GLU A 489 -2.74 -6.24 18.61
CA GLU A 489 -1.99 -5.00 18.54
C GLU A 489 -0.66 -5.12 19.28
N LEU A 490 0.25 -4.20 19.01
CA LEU A 490 1.56 -4.15 19.69
C LEU A 490 1.39 -3.95 21.20
N GLU A 491 0.37 -3.19 21.62
CA GLU A 491 0.01 -2.99 23.03
C GLU A 491 -0.44 -4.28 23.73
N ASN A 492 -0.81 -5.33 23.00
CA ASN A 492 -1.16 -6.61 23.60
C ASN A 492 0.07 -7.48 23.94
N LEU A 493 1.27 -7.06 23.55
CA LEU A 493 2.51 -7.78 23.83
C LEU A 493 3.08 -7.36 25.19
N LEU A 494 2.97 -8.24 26.19
CA LEU A 494 3.55 -8.05 27.52
C LEU A 494 4.90 -8.78 27.57
N LEU A 495 5.95 -8.10 27.14
CA LEU A 495 7.28 -8.71 26.96
C LEU A 495 7.91 -9.13 28.30
N ASP A 496 7.69 -8.35 29.37
CA ASP A 496 8.21 -8.65 30.71
C ASP A 496 7.60 -9.94 31.27
N GLU A 497 6.31 -10.16 31.01
CA GLU A 497 5.56 -11.36 31.40
C GLU A 497 5.68 -12.49 30.35
N LYS A 498 6.43 -12.26 29.27
CA LYS A 498 6.57 -13.15 28.12
C LYS A 498 5.21 -13.65 27.60
N CYS A 499 4.19 -12.80 27.52
CA CYS A 499 2.85 -13.23 27.08
C CYS A 499 2.18 -12.26 26.12
N ILE A 500 1.12 -12.76 25.46
CA ILE A 500 0.21 -11.94 24.64
C ILE A 500 -1.14 -11.89 25.35
N TYR A 501 -1.56 -10.68 25.72
CA TYR A 501 -2.89 -10.47 26.29
C TYR A 501 -3.96 -10.64 25.23
N ILE A 502 -5.02 -11.38 25.55
CA ILE A 502 -6.13 -11.63 24.65
C ILE A 502 -7.43 -11.34 25.39
N ASN A 503 -8.24 -10.44 24.85
CA ASN A 503 -9.48 -10.07 25.49
C ASN A 503 -10.44 -11.28 25.63
N GLY A 504 -10.96 -11.49 26.84
CA GLY A 504 -11.97 -12.52 27.13
C GLY A 504 -11.44 -13.95 27.31
N ARG A 505 -10.12 -14.14 27.44
CA ARG A 505 -9.51 -15.44 27.78
C ARG A 505 -8.15 -15.26 28.49
N PRO A 506 -7.59 -16.33 29.09
CA PRO A 506 -6.24 -16.28 29.64
C PRO A 506 -5.18 -15.85 28.59
N PRO A 507 -4.12 -15.13 29.01
CA PRO A 507 -3.02 -14.74 28.13
C PRO A 507 -2.33 -15.94 27.48
N ALA A 508 -1.79 -15.74 26.28
CA ALA A 508 -0.95 -16.73 25.62
C ALA A 508 0.51 -16.55 26.07
N TYR A 509 0.99 -17.41 26.96
CA TYR A 509 2.38 -17.41 27.43
C TYR A 509 3.32 -17.97 26.38
N LEU A 510 4.33 -17.19 26.01
CA LEU A 510 5.25 -17.48 24.92
C LEU A 510 6.46 -18.26 25.41
N SER A 511 6.80 -19.32 24.69
CA SER A 511 8.08 -20.02 24.88
C SER A 511 9.25 -19.16 24.38
N ASP A 512 10.49 -19.52 24.75
CA ASP A 512 11.67 -18.84 24.22
C ASP A 512 11.77 -18.97 22.68
N SER A 513 11.21 -20.04 22.10
CA SER A 513 11.12 -20.18 20.65
C SER A 513 10.11 -19.21 20.04
N ASP A 514 8.94 -19.05 20.67
CA ASP A 514 7.94 -18.07 20.26
C ASP A 514 8.48 -16.64 20.34
N LEU A 515 9.23 -16.30 21.39
CA LEU A 515 9.86 -14.99 21.54
C LEU A 515 10.89 -14.71 20.43
N ARG A 516 11.67 -15.73 20.04
CA ARG A 516 12.60 -15.61 18.89
C ARG A 516 11.86 -15.38 17.58
N LEU A 517 10.76 -16.11 17.34
CA LEU A 517 9.91 -15.91 16.17
C LEU A 517 9.26 -14.53 16.19
N LEU A 518 8.69 -14.10 17.32
CA LEU A 518 8.08 -12.78 17.49
C LEU A 518 9.08 -11.67 17.19
N LYS A 519 10.31 -11.75 17.70
CA LYS A 519 11.37 -10.78 17.39
C LYS A 519 11.63 -10.67 15.89
N LYS A 520 11.80 -11.82 15.20
CA LYS A 520 12.00 -11.84 13.74
C LYS A 520 10.77 -11.29 12.98
N VAL A 521 9.56 -11.59 13.44
CA VAL A 521 8.31 -11.02 12.89
C VAL A 521 8.27 -9.50 13.05
N LEU A 522 8.65 -8.97 14.20
CA LEU A 522 8.66 -7.51 14.44
C LEU A 522 9.68 -6.78 13.56
N ILE A 523 10.85 -7.39 13.31
CA ILE A 523 11.86 -6.85 12.38
C ILE A 523 11.29 -6.82 10.95
N SER A 524 10.82 -7.97 10.45
CA SER A 524 10.21 -8.08 9.12
C SER A 524 9.03 -7.12 8.95
N ARG A 525 8.20 -6.97 9.99
CA ARG A 525 7.10 -6.00 10.03
C ARG A 525 7.59 -4.56 9.86
N LYS A 526 8.66 -4.16 10.56
CA LYS A 526 9.23 -2.80 10.45
C LYS A 526 9.72 -2.53 9.03
N GLU A 527 10.43 -3.48 8.43
CA GLU A 527 10.92 -3.38 7.05
C GLU A 527 9.78 -3.26 6.04
N MET A 528 8.76 -4.11 6.16
CA MET A 528 7.62 -4.12 5.23
C MET A 528 6.70 -2.90 5.38
N LEU A 529 6.54 -2.36 6.59
CA LEU A 529 5.80 -1.12 6.81
C LEU A 529 6.56 0.08 6.24
N GLY A 530 7.89 0.09 6.35
CA GLY A 530 8.73 1.22 5.96
C GLY A 530 8.26 2.49 6.67
N ARG A 531 7.63 3.39 5.92
CA ARG A 531 7.12 4.69 6.40
C ARG A 531 5.70 4.62 7.00
N LYS A 532 4.97 3.53 6.76
CA LYS A 532 3.58 3.39 7.21
C LYS A 532 3.52 3.14 8.71
N LYS A 533 2.69 3.90 9.43
CA LYS A 533 2.39 3.67 10.84
C LYS A 533 1.22 2.68 10.98
N SER A 534 1.34 1.76 11.92
CA SER A 534 0.28 0.81 12.29
C SER A 534 0.54 0.31 13.71
N ASN A 535 -0.50 0.11 14.50
CA ASN A 535 -0.40 -0.53 15.81
C ASN A 535 -0.72 -2.03 15.74
N LYS A 536 -1.15 -2.55 14.59
CA LYS A 536 -1.51 -3.97 14.44
C LYS A 536 -0.25 -4.84 14.43
N LEU A 537 -0.29 -5.98 15.13
CA LEU A 537 0.81 -6.94 15.11
C LEU A 537 1.01 -7.52 13.71
N PHE A 538 -0.09 -7.85 13.03
CA PHE A 538 -0.10 -8.35 11.66
C PHE A 538 -0.87 -7.38 10.73
N PRO A 539 -0.23 -6.30 10.25
CA PRO A 539 -0.89 -5.33 9.38
C PRO A 539 -1.07 -5.86 7.96
N ALA A 540 -2.09 -5.39 7.27
CA ALA A 540 -2.25 -5.54 5.83
C ALA A 540 -1.35 -4.50 5.12
N PHE A 541 -0.09 -4.87 4.87
CA PHE A 541 0.95 -3.97 4.35
C PHE A 541 0.54 -3.21 3.07
N LYS A 542 -0.22 -3.86 2.18
CA LYS A 542 -0.68 -3.26 0.92
C LYS A 542 -1.96 -2.43 1.02
N SER A 543 -2.65 -2.46 2.17
CA SER A 543 -3.91 -1.76 2.37
C SER A 543 -3.68 -0.26 2.53
N LEU A 544 -4.61 0.57 2.07
CA LEU A 544 -4.56 2.03 2.26
C LEU A 544 -4.85 2.40 3.70
N LYS A 545 -5.84 1.75 4.30
CA LYS A 545 -6.23 1.96 5.70
C LYS A 545 -5.33 1.13 6.63
N ASP A 546 -5.19 1.59 7.88
CA ASP A 546 -4.61 0.74 8.92
C ASP A 546 -5.58 -0.39 9.25
N THR A 547 -5.31 -1.55 8.66
CA THR A 547 -6.16 -2.73 8.74
C THR A 547 -5.28 -3.93 8.97
N SER A 548 -5.78 -4.88 9.74
CA SER A 548 -5.08 -6.14 9.99
C SER A 548 -5.16 -7.09 8.80
N ILE A 549 -4.25 -8.05 8.79
CA ILE A 549 -4.22 -9.17 7.85
C ILE A 549 -5.60 -9.86 7.73
N SER A 550 -5.93 -10.33 6.53
CA SER A 550 -7.21 -11.01 6.29
C SER A 550 -7.19 -12.46 6.81
N ASN A 551 -8.37 -13.01 7.14
CA ASN A 551 -8.51 -14.44 7.51
C ASN A 551 -8.06 -15.37 6.38
N VAL A 552 -8.27 -14.97 5.12
CA VAL A 552 -7.82 -15.72 3.94
C VAL A 552 -6.30 -15.78 3.89
N SER A 553 -5.63 -14.65 4.16
CA SER A 553 -4.17 -14.58 4.22
C SER A 553 -3.61 -15.39 5.38
N ILE A 554 -4.21 -15.32 6.58
CA ILE A 554 -3.83 -16.18 7.72
C ILE A 554 -3.96 -17.66 7.33
N CYS A 555 -5.09 -18.05 6.74
CA CYS A 555 -5.33 -19.44 6.32
C CYS A 555 -4.29 -19.93 5.32
N LYS A 556 -3.95 -19.11 4.31
CA LYS A 556 -2.92 -19.44 3.32
C LYS A 556 -1.55 -19.64 3.99
N LYS A 557 -1.14 -18.71 4.86
CA LYS A 557 0.14 -18.74 5.56
C LYS A 557 0.27 -19.94 6.50
N VAL A 558 -0.75 -20.25 7.28
CA VAL A 558 -0.76 -21.41 8.18
C VAL A 558 -0.73 -22.74 7.39
N LYS A 559 -1.49 -22.83 6.30
CA LYS A 559 -1.47 -23.99 5.41
C LYS A 559 -0.10 -24.20 4.75
N GLN A 560 0.61 -23.12 4.42
CA GLN A 560 1.93 -23.19 3.79
C GLN A 560 2.95 -23.90 4.68
N VAL A 561 2.89 -23.73 6.00
CA VAL A 561 3.81 -24.37 6.95
C VAL A 561 3.31 -25.75 7.40
N THR A 562 2.01 -25.88 7.66
CA THR A 562 1.48 -27.08 8.35
C THR A 562 0.71 -28.04 7.44
N GLY A 563 0.31 -27.61 6.23
CA GLY A 563 -0.61 -28.33 5.37
C GLY A 563 -2.09 -28.25 5.80
N TYR A 564 -2.39 -27.71 7.00
CA TYR A 564 -3.73 -27.69 7.58
C TYR A 564 -4.33 -26.29 7.66
N SER A 565 -5.67 -26.21 7.62
CA SER A 565 -6.36 -24.94 7.87
C SER A 565 -6.24 -24.55 9.36
N PRO A 566 -6.29 -23.25 9.71
CA PRO A 566 -6.24 -22.82 11.10
C PRO A 566 -7.30 -23.49 11.99
N LYS A 567 -8.52 -23.68 11.47
CA LYS A 567 -9.61 -24.34 12.18
C LYS A 567 -9.25 -25.80 12.51
N ARG A 568 -8.76 -26.57 11.52
CA ARG A 568 -8.40 -27.98 11.73
C ARG A 568 -7.21 -28.12 12.68
N LEU A 569 -6.19 -27.28 12.49
CA LEU A 569 -4.98 -27.26 13.32
C LEU A 569 -5.30 -26.98 14.80
N ARG A 570 -6.16 -25.99 15.05
CA ARG A 570 -6.63 -25.67 16.40
C ARG A 570 -7.42 -26.80 17.04
N ILE A 571 -8.33 -27.42 16.29
CA ILE A 571 -9.15 -28.54 16.79
C ILE A 571 -8.25 -29.72 17.16
N ALA A 572 -7.27 -30.05 16.31
CA ALA A 572 -6.29 -31.08 16.61
C ALA A 572 -5.48 -30.78 17.88
N ALA A 573 -5.05 -29.52 18.08
CA ALA A 573 -4.36 -29.12 19.30
C ALA A 573 -5.24 -29.31 20.55
N PHE A 574 -6.52 -28.94 20.48
CA PHE A 574 -7.46 -29.11 21.59
C PHE A 574 -7.79 -30.57 21.87
N GLN A 575 -8.00 -31.39 20.85
CA GLN A 575 -8.18 -32.83 21.01
C GLN A 575 -6.94 -33.45 21.67
N TYR A 576 -5.74 -33.11 21.20
CA TYR A 576 -4.50 -33.58 21.81
C TYR A 576 -4.37 -33.16 23.28
N CYS A 577 -4.57 -31.88 23.60
CA CYS A 577 -4.51 -31.38 24.98
C CYS A 577 -5.60 -32.01 25.87
N ALA A 578 -6.84 -32.17 25.37
CA ALA A 578 -7.90 -32.81 26.13
C ALA A 578 -7.61 -34.28 26.40
N SER A 579 -7.01 -35.00 25.44
CA SER A 579 -6.63 -36.39 25.62
C SER A 579 -5.55 -36.59 26.69
N LYS A 580 -4.65 -35.62 26.84
CA LYS A 580 -3.52 -35.71 27.78
C LYS A 580 -3.77 -35.06 29.14
N PHE A 581 -4.56 -34.00 29.19
CA PHE A 581 -4.76 -33.18 30.40
C PHE A 581 -6.23 -33.04 30.83
N GLY A 582 -7.17 -33.60 30.04
CA GLY A 582 -8.61 -33.52 30.31
C GLY A 582 -9.28 -32.26 29.75
N SER A 583 -10.61 -32.26 29.75
CA SER A 583 -11.43 -31.14 29.25
C SER A 583 -11.32 -29.87 30.10
N GLN A 584 -11.09 -30.00 31.42
CA GLN A 584 -10.98 -28.87 32.32
C GLN A 584 -9.78 -27.98 31.99
N TYR A 585 -8.65 -28.59 31.60
CA TYR A 585 -7.46 -27.87 31.13
C TYR A 585 -7.78 -26.93 29.95
N LEU A 586 -8.66 -27.35 29.04
CA LEU A 586 -9.07 -26.51 27.92
C LEU A 586 -9.88 -25.27 28.34
N HIS A 587 -10.70 -25.41 29.37
CA HIS A 587 -11.45 -24.29 29.94
C HIS A 587 -10.49 -23.29 30.60
N GLU A 588 -9.61 -23.78 31.46
CA GLU A 588 -8.72 -22.95 32.29
C GLU A 588 -7.57 -22.32 31.50
N SER A 589 -7.00 -23.02 30.53
CA SER A 589 -5.81 -22.56 29.81
C SER A 589 -6.14 -21.85 28.49
N PHE A 590 -7.25 -22.21 27.84
CA PHE A 590 -7.63 -21.64 26.54
C PHE A 590 -8.91 -20.79 26.59
N GLY A 591 -9.58 -20.69 27.74
CA GLY A 591 -10.79 -19.89 27.90
C GLY A 591 -11.99 -20.43 27.12
N LEU A 592 -12.03 -21.73 26.81
CA LEU A 592 -13.18 -22.35 26.16
C LEU A 592 -14.35 -22.50 27.15
N SER A 593 -15.60 -22.43 26.68
CA SER A 593 -16.74 -22.76 27.53
C SER A 593 -16.73 -24.24 27.89
N LEU A 594 -17.29 -24.61 29.05
CA LEU A 594 -17.37 -26.00 29.50
C LEU A 594 -17.97 -26.93 28.43
N THR A 595 -19.02 -26.49 27.73
CA THR A 595 -19.64 -27.24 26.63
C THR A 595 -18.69 -27.46 25.45
N GLN A 596 -17.90 -26.45 25.07
CA GLN A 596 -16.93 -26.57 23.98
C GLN A 596 -15.73 -27.44 24.38
N SER A 597 -15.24 -27.28 25.60
CA SER A 597 -14.16 -28.12 26.15
C SER A 597 -14.55 -29.60 26.19
N ALA A 598 -15.76 -29.90 26.66
CA ALA A 598 -16.27 -31.28 26.70
C ALA A 598 -16.40 -31.89 25.29
N ARG A 599 -16.75 -31.10 24.28
CA ARG A 599 -16.83 -31.55 22.89
C ARG A 599 -15.48 -32.00 22.34
N TYR A 600 -14.41 -31.26 22.62
CA TYR A 600 -13.06 -31.63 22.15
C TYR A 600 -12.47 -32.83 22.91
N ALA A 601 -12.94 -33.09 24.12
CA ALA A 601 -12.52 -34.24 24.92
C ALA A 601 -13.25 -35.54 24.56
N ARG A 602 -14.38 -35.47 23.86
CA ARG A 602 -15.08 -36.64 23.30
C ARG A 602 -14.41 -37.08 22.01
N ILE A 603 -13.22 -37.64 22.16
CA ILE A 603 -12.46 -38.26 21.08
C ILE A 603 -12.97 -39.70 20.97
N GLY A 604 -13.23 -40.17 19.75
CA GLY A 604 -13.63 -41.57 19.53
C GLY A 604 -12.63 -42.55 20.17
N GLU A 605 -13.09 -43.75 20.51
CA GLU A 605 -12.32 -44.79 21.24
C GLU A 605 -10.95 -45.05 20.58
N ASP A 606 -10.87 -44.97 19.25
CA ASP A 606 -9.66 -45.20 18.44
C ASP A 606 -8.44 -44.34 18.82
N LEU A 607 -8.61 -43.06 19.21
CA LEU A 607 -7.47 -42.22 19.58
C LEU A 607 -7.02 -42.46 21.03
N LEU A 608 -7.97 -42.81 21.90
CA LEU A 608 -7.67 -43.20 23.27
C LEU A 608 -6.85 -44.50 23.25
N GLU A 609 -7.25 -45.47 22.42
CA GLU A 609 -6.49 -46.71 22.22
C GLU A 609 -5.08 -46.44 21.65
N ALA A 610 -4.94 -45.58 20.64
CA ALA A 610 -3.62 -45.23 20.08
C ALA A 610 -2.68 -44.55 21.10
N ILE A 611 -3.23 -43.69 21.97
CA ILE A 611 -2.48 -43.03 23.04
C ILE A 611 -2.06 -44.05 24.10
N VAL A 612 -3.00 -44.89 24.56
CA VAL A 612 -2.77 -45.95 25.54
C VAL A 612 -1.71 -46.93 25.03
N GLN A 613 -1.80 -47.39 23.78
CA GLN A 613 -0.81 -48.28 23.18
C GLN A 613 0.58 -47.63 23.11
N SER A 614 0.66 -46.32 22.84
CA SER A 614 1.93 -45.59 22.81
C SER A 614 2.56 -45.40 24.19
N ASP A 615 1.75 -45.23 25.23
CA ASP A 615 2.22 -45.08 26.61
C ASP A 615 2.61 -46.46 27.20
N ILE A 616 1.90 -47.55 26.83
CA ILE A 616 2.29 -48.93 27.13
C ILE A 616 3.65 -49.28 26.49
N ASN A 617 3.84 -48.95 25.21
CA ASN A 617 5.09 -49.24 24.49
C ASN A 617 6.29 -48.43 24.99
N LYS A 618 6.08 -47.28 25.64
CA LYS A 618 7.15 -46.52 26.31
C LYS A 618 7.56 -47.16 27.63
N ASN A 619 6.59 -47.64 28.41
CA ASN A 619 6.85 -48.30 29.69
C ASN A 619 7.49 -49.69 29.56
N HIS A 620 7.44 -50.31 28.37
CA HIS A 620 8.15 -51.55 28.08
C HIS A 620 9.59 -51.36 27.54
N ASN A 621 9.99 -50.13 27.20
CA ASN A 621 11.33 -49.80 26.70
C ASN A 621 12.16 -48.92 27.68
N SER A 622 11.64 -48.70 28.88
CA SER A 622 12.34 -48.16 30.06
C SER A 622 12.56 -49.29 31.05
#